data_AF-A0A946YG86-F1
#
_entry.id   AF-A0A946YG86-F1
#
_cell.length_a   1.000
_cell.length_b   1.000
_cell.length_c   1.000
_cell.angle_alpha   90.00
_cell.angle_beta   90.00
_cell.angle_gamma   90.00
#
_symmetry.space_group_name_H-M   'P 1'
#
loop_
_entity.id
_entity.type
_entity.pdbx_description
1 polymer ?
#
loop_
_entity_poly.entity_id
_entity_poly.type
_entity_poly.pdbx_seq_one_letter_code
_entity_poly.pdbx_strand_id
1 'polypeptide(L)'
;LVVFSIVALEKMKIDDPVGAISVHGTVGLLGLLLVPITNDGASFSGQIIGAITIFVWVFVASLVVWGILKAVMGIRISEEEEMEGADITECGMEAYPEFVTK
;
A
#
# COMPACT_ATOMS: atom_id res chain seq x y z
N LEU A 1 4.15 10.81 13.03
CA LEU A 1 3.24 10.83 11.86
C LEU A 1 2.86 9.42 11.42
N VAL A 2 3.81 8.56 11.05
CA VAL A 2 3.54 7.18 10.60
C VAL A 2 2.66 6.39 11.57
N VAL A 3 3.01 6.31 12.85
CA VAL A 3 2.23 5.58 13.87
C VAL A 3 0.78 6.08 13.96
N PHE A 4 0.57 7.40 13.93
CA PHE A 4 -0.78 7.97 13.95
C PHE A 4 -1.56 7.64 12.67
N SER A 5 -0.90 7.62 11.52
CA SER A 5 -1.50 7.21 10.24
C SER A 5 -1.92 5.74 10.26
N ILE A 6 -1.07 4.85 10.77
CA ILE A 6 -1.38 3.41 10.91
C ILE A 6 -2.63 3.22 11.78
N VAL A 7 -2.62 3.80 12.99
CA VAL A 7 -3.75 3.68 13.94
C VAL A 7 -5.04 4.28 13.35
N ALA A 8 -4.95 5.35 12.56
CA ALA A 8 -6.11 5.94 11.91
C ALA A 8 -6.69 5.01 10.82
N LEU A 9 -5.83 4.44 9.96
CA LEU A 9 -6.24 3.49 8.93
C LEU A 9 -6.86 2.22 9.53
N GLU A 10 -6.25 1.68 10.59
CA GLU A 10 -6.77 0.52 11.32
C GLU A 10 -8.16 0.81 11.90
N LYS A 11 -8.37 1.99 12.51
CA LYS A 11 -9.69 2.43 13.00
C LYS A 11 -10.72 2.60 11.88
N MET A 12 -10.27 2.91 10.67
CA MET A 12 -11.10 2.94 9.46
C MET A 12 -11.32 1.57 8.83
N LYS A 13 -10.78 0.50 9.43
CA LYS A 13 -10.79 -0.87 8.90
C LYS A 13 -10.13 -0.99 7.52
N ILE A 14 -9.12 -0.16 7.28
CA ILE A 14 -8.25 -0.26 6.11
C ILE A 14 -7.02 -1.02 6.56
N ASP A 15 -6.89 -2.25 6.03
CA ASP A 15 -5.72 -3.09 6.26
C ASP A 15 -4.59 -2.68 5.31
N ASP A 16 -3.58 -1.99 5.85
CA ASP A 16 -2.35 -1.57 5.17
C ASP A 16 -1.20 -2.47 5.68
N PRO A 17 -1.05 -3.69 5.12
CA PRO A 17 -0.34 -4.79 5.77
C PRO A 17 1.14 -4.49 6.05
N VAL A 18 1.75 -3.60 5.26
CA VAL A 18 3.16 -3.20 5.39
C VAL A 18 3.32 -1.73 5.76
N GLY A 19 2.24 -1.02 6.05
CA GLY A 19 2.25 0.41 6.35
C GLY A 19 2.62 1.29 5.14
N ALA A 20 2.37 0.82 3.91
CA ALA A 20 2.78 1.49 2.68
C ALA A 20 2.09 2.85 2.53
N ILE A 21 0.80 2.96 2.84
CA ILE A 21 0.07 4.22 2.79
C ILE A 21 0.62 5.16 3.86
N SER A 22 0.90 4.65 5.05
CA SER A 22 1.37 5.46 6.16
C SER A 22 2.78 6.02 5.96
N VAL A 23 3.71 5.25 5.38
CA VAL A 23 5.08 5.71 5.10
C VAL A 23 5.13 6.49 3.80
N HIS A 24 4.68 5.92 2.68
CA HIS A 24 4.88 6.53 1.37
C HIS A 24 3.79 7.55 1.02
N GLY A 25 2.53 7.27 1.35
CA GLY A 25 1.41 8.18 1.10
C GLY A 25 1.45 9.39 2.05
N THR A 26 1.29 9.15 3.35
CA THR A 26 1.13 10.21 4.35
C THR A 26 2.42 11.03 4.55
N VAL A 27 3.58 10.39 4.75
CA VAL A 27 4.84 11.13 4.92
C VAL A 27 5.30 11.72 3.58
N GLY A 28 5.09 11.01 2.47
CA GLY A 28 5.42 11.53 1.14
C GLY A 28 4.65 12.80 0.80
N LEU A 29 3.35 12.85 1.09
CA LEU A 29 2.53 14.05 0.89
C LEU A 29 3.01 15.20 1.78
N LEU A 30 3.33 14.95 3.05
CA LEU A 30 3.92 15.97 3.90
C LEU A 30 5.23 16.50 3.31
N GLY A 31 6.15 15.61 2.91
CA GLY A 31 7.43 15.99 2.31
C GLY A 31 7.26 16.87 1.08
N LEU A 32 6.32 16.51 0.20
CA LEU A 32 5.96 17.27 -0.99
C LEU A 32 5.42 18.67 -0.65
N LEU A 33 4.59 18.79 0.40
CA LEU A 33 4.07 20.07 0.87
C LEU A 33 5.13 20.94 1.59
N LEU A 34 6.23 20.36 2.06
CA LEU A 34 7.34 21.13 2.63
C LEU A 34 8.28 21.72 1.57
N VAL A 35 8.23 21.23 0.32
CA VAL A 35 9.12 21.71 -0.76
C VAL A 35 9.03 23.23 -1.00
N PRO A 36 7.85 23.87 -1.04
CA PRO A 36 7.76 25.33 -1.22
C PRO A 36 8.31 26.16 -0.05
N ILE A 37 8.60 25.52 1.10
CA ILE A 37 9.22 26.17 2.26
C ILE A 37 10.75 26.20 2.13
N THR A 38 11.32 25.23 1.42
CA THR A 38 12.77 25.06 1.27
C THR A 38 13.29 25.42 -0.13
N ASN A 39 12.39 25.73 -1.06
CA ASN A 39 12.72 26.04 -2.45
C ASN A 39 11.77 27.13 -3.01
N ASP A 40 12.30 28.34 -3.20
CA ASP A 40 11.57 29.51 -3.72
C ASP A 40 11.03 29.33 -5.15
N GLY A 41 11.56 28.35 -5.91
CA GLY A 41 11.05 28.01 -7.24
C GLY A 41 9.82 27.09 -7.23
N ALA A 42 9.43 26.58 -6.07
CA ALA A 42 8.27 25.70 -5.91
C ALA A 42 7.08 26.44 -5.31
N SER A 43 5.87 26.09 -5.74
CA SER A 43 4.63 26.63 -5.18
C SER A 43 3.78 25.54 -4.55
N PHE A 44 3.06 25.86 -3.47
CA PHE A 44 2.10 24.93 -2.85
C PHE A 44 1.04 24.46 -3.84
N SER A 45 0.55 25.35 -4.71
CA SER A 45 -0.42 25.00 -5.75
C SER A 45 0.16 24.00 -6.75
N GLY A 46 1.39 24.19 -7.21
CA GLY A 46 2.07 23.26 -8.11
C GLY A 46 2.24 21.88 -7.48
N GLN A 47 2.67 21.84 -6.21
CA GLN A 47 2.83 20.59 -5.47
C GLN A 47 1.49 19.85 -5.31
N ILE A 48 0.43 20.54 -4.86
CA ILE A 48 -0.90 19.93 -4.68
C ILE A 48 -1.46 19.41 -6.01
N ILE A 49 -1.39 20.20 -7.09
CA ILE A 49 -1.86 19.80 -8.42
C ILE A 49 -1.09 18.56 -8.91
N GLY A 50 0.23 18.55 -8.75
CA GLY A 50 1.07 17.41 -9.09
C GLY A 50 0.71 16.16 -8.29
N ALA A 51 0.55 16.29 -6.98
CA ALA A 51 0.15 15.19 -6.10
C ALA A 51 -1.20 14.59 -6.50
N ILE A 52 -2.22 15.42 -6.76
CA ILE A 52 -3.54 14.98 -7.22
C ILE A 52 -3.43 14.29 -8.58
N THR A 53 -2.64 14.85 -9.50
CA THR A 53 -2.48 14.30 -10.85
C THR A 53 -1.85 12.91 -10.80
N ILE A 54 -0.77 12.74 -10.03
CA ILE A 54 -0.10 11.45 -9.82
C ILE A 54 -1.07 10.47 -9.15
N PHE A 55 -1.74 10.89 -8.07
CA PHE A 55 -2.69 10.03 -7.34
C PHE A 55 -3.80 9.52 -8.25
N VAL A 56 -4.49 10.40 -8.97
CA VAL A 56 -5.59 10.02 -9.87
C VAL A 56 -5.09 9.11 -10.97
N TRP A 57 -3.98 9.45 -11.63
CA TRP A 57 -3.42 8.63 -12.70
C TRP A 57 -3.05 7.24 -12.21
N VAL A 58 -2.25 7.13 -11.15
CA VAL A 58 -1.75 5.86 -10.63
C VAL A 58 -2.91 5.02 -10.07
N PHE A 59 -3.85 5.63 -9.34
CA PHE A 59 -5.00 4.93 -8.79
C PHE A 59 -5.89 4.33 -9.90
N VAL A 60 -6.25 5.12 -10.90
CA VAL A 60 -7.10 4.65 -12.01
C VAL A 60 -6.38 3.61 -12.86
N ALA A 61 -5.12 3.86 -13.24
CA ALA A 61 -4.35 2.90 -14.02
C ALA A 61 -4.16 1.57 -13.27
N SER A 62 -3.86 1.64 -11.97
CA SER A 62 -3.75 0.44 -11.12
C SER A 62 -5.07 -0.29 -11.02
N LEU A 63 -6.19 0.41 -10.78
CA LEU A 63 -7.51 -0.23 -10.74
C LEU A 63 -7.84 -0.98 -12.04
N VAL A 64 -7.50 -0.40 -13.19
CA VAL A 64 -7.69 -1.07 -14.49
C VAL A 64 -6.81 -2.33 -14.58
N VAL A 65 -5.51 -2.22 -14.28
CA VAL A 65 -4.58 -3.35 -14.36
C VAL A 65 -4.98 -4.46 -13.39
N TRP A 66 -5.21 -4.15 -12.12
CA TRP A 66 -5.64 -5.11 -11.11
C TRP A 66 -7.00 -5.71 -11.44
N GLY A 67 -7.92 -4.92 -12.00
CA GLY A 67 -9.22 -5.40 -12.47
C GLY A 67 -9.11 -6.43 -13.58
N ILE A 68 -8.24 -6.18 -14.56
CA ILE A 68 -7.95 -7.13 -15.66
C ILE A 68 -7.32 -8.41 -15.12
N LEU A 69 -6.28 -8.30 -14.29
CA LEU A 69 -5.62 -9.46 -13.69
C LEU A 69 -6.60 -10.30 -12.86
N LYS A 70 -7.43 -9.64 -12.05
CA LYS A 70 -8.47 -10.30 -11.27
C LYS A 70 -9.47 -11.07 -12.15
N ALA A 71 -9.84 -10.53 -13.31
CA ALA A 71 -10.80 -11.16 -14.22
C ALA A 71 -10.19 -12.32 -15.03
N VAL A 72 -8.90 -12.28 -15.33
CA VAL A 72 -8.24 -13.26 -16.22
C VAL A 72 -7.62 -14.42 -15.45
N MET A 73 -6.98 -14.16 -14.31
CA MET A 73 -6.21 -15.18 -13.58
C MET A 73 -6.46 -15.21 -12.07
N GLY A 74 -7.13 -14.18 -11.52
CA GLY A 74 -7.22 -13.99 -10.07
C GLY A 74 -5.92 -13.41 -9.49
N ILE A 75 -6.04 -12.67 -8.39
CA ILE A 75 -4.91 -11.96 -7.75
C ILE A 75 -4.86 -12.16 -6.23
N ARG A 76 -5.72 -13.01 -5.69
CA ARG A 76 -5.78 -13.37 -4.27
C ARG A 76 -5.99 -14.88 -4.20
N ILE A 77 -5.27 -15.53 -3.29
CA ILE A 77 -5.47 -16.93 -2.92
C ILE A 77 -6.88 -17.15 -2.39
N SER A 78 -7.34 -18.40 -2.38
CA SER A 78 -8.63 -18.77 -1.81
C SER A 78 -8.67 -18.54 -0.30
N GLU A 79 -9.88 -18.44 0.28
CA GLU A 79 -10.04 -18.28 1.74
C GLU A 79 -9.48 -19.48 2.52
N GLU A 80 -9.58 -20.68 1.96
CA GLU A 80 -8.97 -21.90 2.52
C GLU A 80 -7.43 -21.78 2.54
N GLU A 81 -6.83 -21.40 1.40
CA GLU A 81 -5.38 -21.21 1.30
C GLU A 81 -4.87 -20.05 2.18
N GLU A 82 -5.66 -18.99 2.34
CA GLU A 82 -5.35 -17.87 3.23
C GLU A 82 -5.32 -18.31 4.71
N MET A 83 -6.19 -19.26 5.09
CA MET A 83 -6.23 -19.84 6.45
C MET A 83 -5.11 -20.86 6.69
N GLU A 84 -4.71 -21.63 5.68
CA GLU A 84 -3.56 -22.54 5.76
C GLU A 84 -2.22 -21.79 5.77
N GLY A 85 -2.15 -20.65 5.07
CA GLY A 85 -0.97 -19.82 4.95
C GLY A 85 -0.32 -19.92 3.57
N ALA A 86 0.08 -18.76 3.03
CA ALA A 86 0.65 -18.66 1.68
C ALA A 86 1.97 -19.45 1.53
N ASP A 87 2.77 -19.57 2.60
CA ASP A 87 4.03 -20.33 2.52
C ASP A 87 3.78 -21.83 2.27
N ILE A 88 2.77 -22.41 2.92
CA ILE A 88 2.42 -23.83 2.72
C ILE A 88 1.83 -24.03 1.32
N THR A 89 0.91 -23.17 0.92
CA THR A 89 0.12 -23.35 -0.30
C THR A 89 0.88 -22.97 -1.57
N GLU A 90 1.73 -21.95 -1.52
CA GLU A 90 2.53 -21.49 -2.68
C GLU A 90 3.95 -22.07 -2.69
N CYS A 91 4.59 -22.22 -1.53
CA CYS A 91 6.00 -22.67 -1.44
C CYS A 91 6.14 -24.15 -1.03
N GLY A 92 5.06 -24.79 -0.55
CA GLY A 92 5.08 -26.19 -0.10
C GLY A 92 5.87 -26.42 1.19
N MET A 93 6.12 -25.36 1.96
CA MET A 93 6.90 -25.41 3.19
C MET A 93 6.45 -24.35 4.19
N GLU A 94 6.64 -24.63 5.47
CA GLU A 94 6.48 -23.63 6.53
C GLU A 94 7.53 -22.52 6.39
N ALA A 95 7.16 -21.27 6.67
CA ALA A 95 8.13 -20.16 6.66
C ALA A 95 9.28 -20.36 7.65
N TYR A 96 9.00 -20.98 8.80
CA TYR A 96 10.00 -21.22 9.84
C TYR A 96 9.90 -22.65 10.40
N PRO A 97 10.29 -23.68 9.63
CA PRO A 97 10.11 -25.10 9.98
C PRO A 97 10.73 -25.49 11.33
N GLU A 98 11.79 -24.80 11.75
CA GLU A 98 12.51 -25.02 12.99
C GLU A 98 11.75 -24.66 14.27
N PHE A 99 10.67 -23.86 14.17
CA PHE A 99 9.82 -23.48 15.31
C PHE A 99 8.50 -24.27 15.37
N VAL A 100 8.24 -25.14 14.39
CA VAL A 100 7.02 -25.96 14.35
C VAL A 100 7.30 -27.28 15.05
N THR A 101 6.84 -27.43 16.29
CA THR A 101 6.79 -28.74 16.95
C THR A 101 5.83 -29.65 16.20
N LYS A 102 6.35 -30.77 15.69
CA LYS A 102 5.53 -31.85 15.12
C LYS A 102 4.64 -32.51 16.17
#